data_AF-A0A090S749-F1
#
_entry.id   AF-A0A090S749-F1
#
_cell.length_a   1.000
_cell.length_b   1.000
_cell.length_c   1.000
_cell.angle_alpha   90.00
_cell.angle_beta   90.00
_cell.angle_gamma   90.00
#
_symmetry.space_group_name_H-M   'P 1'
#
loop_
_entity.id
_entity.type
_entity.pdbx_description
1 polymer ?
#
loop_
_entity_poly.entity_id
_entity_poly.type
_entity_poly.pdbx_seq_one_letter_code
_entity_poly.pdbx_strand_id
1 'polypeptide(L)'
;MRSILTLFSLSLVLFTPSLVVAKTLNGFSLDNATVPLNLVQSGGPPRDGIPALTDPKFESGRKAQSVKPRDIVLGLVINGEAKAYPLSILNWHEIVNDTVGGERVVVSYCPLCGSGMAFESQPEGDGQRELEFGVSGLLYSSDVLMYDRETESLWSQIHGEAVAGPQVGSKLKQIPMTLSRWSNWLQRYPDTQVLSTETGYRRDYNRDPYAGYGEHPNVYFPVANQAPSEYHQKEMVLGCWSMAMLLPSHLVNSRS
;
A
#
# COMPACT_ATOMS: atom_id res chain seq x y z
N MET A 1 78.74 -32.36 -8.87
CA MET A 1 77.53 -32.23 -8.03
C MET A 1 77.11 -30.76 -8.01
N ARG A 2 76.05 -30.37 -8.72
CA ARG A 2 75.49 -29.01 -8.73
C ARG A 2 74.04 -29.11 -8.27
N SER A 3 73.74 -28.59 -7.08
CA SER A 3 72.39 -28.56 -6.50
C SER A 3 71.60 -27.37 -7.05
N ILE A 4 70.41 -27.63 -7.56
CA ILE A 4 69.45 -26.63 -8.03
C ILE A 4 68.54 -26.29 -6.83
N LEU A 5 68.56 -25.03 -6.40
CA LEU A 5 67.63 -24.50 -5.39
C LEU A 5 66.40 -23.95 -6.12
N THR A 6 65.26 -24.60 -5.98
CA THR A 6 63.98 -24.14 -6.54
C THR A 6 63.28 -23.28 -5.49
N LEU A 7 63.23 -21.95 -5.68
CA LEU A 7 62.43 -21.04 -4.86
C LEU A 7 60.95 -21.16 -5.25
N PHE A 8 60.11 -21.63 -4.33
CA PHE A 8 58.65 -21.52 -4.42
C PHE A 8 58.23 -20.13 -3.95
N SER A 9 57.78 -19.27 -4.87
CA SER A 9 57.14 -18.00 -4.53
C SER A 9 55.69 -18.27 -4.10
N LEU A 10 55.41 -18.12 -2.81
CA LEU A 10 54.06 -18.19 -2.26
C LEU A 10 53.33 -16.87 -2.54
N SER A 11 52.53 -16.81 -3.61
CA SER A 11 51.66 -15.66 -3.90
C SER A 11 50.50 -15.63 -2.90
N LEU A 12 50.59 -14.75 -1.91
CA LEU A 12 49.50 -14.45 -0.98
C LEU A 12 48.43 -13.65 -1.72
N VAL A 13 47.34 -14.31 -2.11
CA VAL A 13 46.17 -13.65 -2.70
C VAL A 13 45.42 -12.94 -1.57
N LEU A 14 45.63 -11.63 -1.43
CA LEU A 14 44.85 -10.78 -0.53
C LEU A 14 43.45 -10.60 -1.12
N PHE A 15 42.49 -11.35 -0.58
CA PHE A 15 41.07 -11.17 -0.88
C PHE A 15 40.60 -9.88 -0.18
N THR A 16 40.59 -8.76 -0.90
CA THR A 16 39.95 -7.55 -0.39
C THR A 16 38.44 -7.74 -0.50
N PRO A 17 37.68 -7.79 0.61
CA PRO A 17 36.23 -7.83 0.52
C PRO A 17 35.78 -6.55 -0.18
N SER A 18 35.15 -6.70 -1.34
CA SER A 18 34.46 -5.59 -1.99
C SER A 18 33.33 -5.18 -1.07
N LEU A 19 33.39 -3.97 -0.51
CA LEU A 19 32.26 -3.34 0.17
C LEU A 19 31.14 -3.21 -0.86
N VAL A 20 30.16 -4.10 -0.80
CA VAL A 20 28.88 -3.91 -1.48
C VAL A 20 28.22 -2.74 -0.75
N VAL A 21 28.21 -1.57 -1.37
CA VAL A 21 27.44 -0.43 -0.87
C VAL A 21 25.98 -0.79 -1.06
N ALA A 22 25.27 -1.01 0.05
CA ALA A 22 23.83 -1.25 0.05
C ALA A 22 23.13 -0.12 -0.72
N LYS A 23 22.28 -0.45 -1.69
CA LYS A 23 21.54 0.57 -2.42
C LYS A 23 20.39 1.02 -1.54
N THR A 24 20.55 2.17 -0.90
CA THR A 24 19.52 2.76 -0.04
C THR A 24 18.76 3.86 -0.77
N LEU A 25 17.45 3.96 -0.50
CA LEU A 25 16.60 5.05 -1.00
C LEU A 25 15.57 5.41 0.09
N ASN A 26 15.45 6.70 0.41
CA ASN A 26 14.66 7.19 1.57
C ASN A 26 14.93 6.45 2.91
N GLY A 27 16.14 5.89 3.08
CA GLY A 27 16.50 5.14 4.28
C GLY A 27 16.14 3.65 4.25
N PHE A 28 15.56 3.13 3.17
CA PHE A 28 15.27 1.70 3.01
C PHE A 28 16.35 1.00 2.18
N SER A 29 16.76 -0.20 2.57
CA SER A 29 17.63 -1.05 1.74
C SER A 29 16.83 -1.69 0.61
N LEU A 30 17.40 -1.68 -0.59
CA LEU A 30 16.84 -2.30 -1.79
C LEU A 30 17.67 -3.50 -2.27
N ASP A 31 18.55 -4.04 -1.43
CA ASP A 31 19.53 -5.05 -1.82
C ASP A 31 18.88 -6.38 -2.25
N ASN A 32 17.77 -6.74 -1.63
CA ASN A 32 16.98 -7.94 -1.93
C ASN A 32 15.67 -7.62 -2.65
N ALA A 33 15.59 -6.48 -3.34
CA ALA A 33 14.36 -6.07 -3.99
C ALA A 33 13.94 -7.07 -5.09
N THR A 34 12.66 -7.46 -5.09
CA THR A 34 12.08 -8.38 -6.09
C THR A 34 11.47 -7.66 -7.29
N VAL A 35 11.47 -6.33 -7.28
CA VAL A 35 10.97 -5.47 -8.35
C VAL A 35 12.10 -4.74 -9.08
N PRO A 36 11.93 -4.35 -10.36
CA PRO A 36 12.95 -3.61 -11.10
C PRO A 36 13.29 -2.26 -10.44
N LEU A 37 14.54 -2.11 -9.98
CA LEU A 37 14.99 -0.92 -9.22
C LEU A 37 14.94 0.40 -10.01
N ASN A 38 14.89 0.35 -11.34
CA ASN A 38 14.70 1.53 -12.19
C ASN A 38 13.25 2.05 -12.17
N LEU A 39 12.30 1.22 -11.72
CA LEU A 39 10.89 1.58 -11.53
C LEU A 39 10.57 1.99 -10.09
N VAL A 40 11.56 1.91 -9.18
CA VAL A 40 11.47 2.44 -7.82
C VAL A 40 11.98 3.87 -7.80
N GLN A 41 11.10 4.82 -7.44
CA GLN A 41 11.38 6.26 -7.49
C GLN A 41 11.08 6.91 -6.15
N SER A 42 11.77 8.01 -5.84
CA SER A 42 11.36 8.89 -4.75
C SER A 42 10.18 9.74 -5.21
N GLY A 43 9.10 9.76 -4.44
CA GLY A 43 7.94 10.61 -4.67
C GLY A 43 8.19 12.09 -4.34
N GLY A 44 9.33 12.41 -3.71
CA GLY A 44 9.67 13.75 -3.21
C GLY A 44 9.62 13.87 -1.68
N PRO A 45 8.53 13.45 -1.00
CA PRO A 45 8.52 13.37 0.45
C PRO A 45 9.58 12.40 0.99
N PRO A 46 10.22 12.72 2.13
CA PRO A 46 11.04 11.74 2.85
C PRO A 46 10.16 10.63 3.46
N ARG A 47 10.79 9.62 4.05
CA ARG A 47 10.12 8.65 4.93
C ARG A 47 9.25 9.39 5.96
N ASP A 48 7.98 8.97 6.07
CA ASP A 48 6.93 9.59 6.90
C ASP A 48 6.69 11.10 6.64
N GLY A 49 7.17 11.65 5.51
CA GLY A 49 6.89 13.04 5.12
C GLY A 49 5.41 13.29 4.83
N ILE A 50 4.69 12.22 4.49
CA ILE A 50 3.23 12.14 4.51
C ILE A 50 2.88 11.27 5.73
N PRO A 51 2.27 11.85 6.79
CA PRO A 51 2.08 11.11 8.03
C PRO A 51 0.94 10.10 7.88
N ALA A 52 1.23 8.81 8.08
CA ALA A 52 0.20 7.80 8.25
C ALA A 52 -0.63 8.09 9.51
N LEU A 53 -1.91 7.69 9.51
CA LEU A 53 -2.75 7.74 10.70
C LEU A 53 -2.70 6.39 11.42
N THR A 54 -2.55 6.42 12.75
CA THR A 54 -2.59 5.24 13.61
C THR A 54 -3.67 5.45 14.66
N ASP A 55 -4.57 4.48 14.79
CA ASP A 55 -5.74 4.52 15.68
C ASP A 55 -6.51 5.85 15.62
N PRO A 56 -6.95 6.28 14.42
CA PRO A 56 -7.55 7.60 14.27
C PRO A 56 -8.94 7.68 14.90
N LYS A 57 -9.39 8.91 15.11
CA LYS A 57 -10.74 9.17 15.59
C LYS A 57 -11.76 9.04 14.47
N PHE A 58 -12.93 8.52 14.83
CA PHE A 58 -14.09 8.46 13.96
C PHE A 58 -15.27 9.21 14.56
N GLU A 59 -16.13 9.74 13.70
CA GLU A 59 -17.42 10.30 14.06
C GLU A 59 -18.57 9.48 13.50
N SER A 60 -19.75 9.58 14.09
CA SER A 60 -20.95 8.93 13.57
C SER A 60 -21.32 9.51 12.20
N GLY A 61 -21.52 8.67 11.20
CA GLY A 61 -21.83 9.11 9.84
C GLY A 61 -23.06 10.01 9.74
N ARG A 62 -24.10 9.78 10.54
CA ARG A 62 -25.30 10.65 10.56
C ARG A 62 -25.04 12.04 11.13
N LYS A 63 -23.99 12.21 11.94
CA LYS A 63 -23.64 13.48 12.60
C LYS A 63 -22.47 14.19 11.93
N ALA A 64 -21.75 13.49 11.06
CA ALA A 64 -20.59 14.01 10.37
C ALA A 64 -20.96 15.21 9.50
N GLN A 65 -20.36 16.36 9.80
CA GLN A 65 -20.48 17.58 8.98
C GLN A 65 -19.26 17.79 8.09
N SER A 66 -18.16 17.09 8.39
CA SER A 66 -16.90 17.19 7.66
C SER A 66 -16.97 16.58 6.25
N VAL A 67 -17.90 15.64 6.03
CA VAL A 67 -18.07 14.93 4.76
C VAL A 67 -19.40 15.30 4.10
N LYS A 68 -19.33 15.86 2.90
CA LYS A 68 -20.48 16.32 2.13
C LYS A 68 -21.10 15.16 1.35
N PRO A 69 -22.40 15.19 1.01
CA PRO A 69 -23.09 14.09 0.31
C PRO A 69 -22.40 13.61 -0.97
N ARG A 70 -21.74 14.52 -1.70
CA ARG A 70 -21.07 14.24 -2.97
C ARG A 70 -19.63 13.73 -2.82
N ASP A 71 -19.05 13.81 -1.63
CA ASP A 71 -17.67 13.45 -1.40
C ASP A 71 -17.50 11.95 -1.61
N ILE A 72 -16.32 11.55 -2.08
CA ILE A 72 -15.99 10.15 -2.33
C ILE A 72 -15.33 9.57 -1.08
N VAL A 73 -15.78 8.38 -0.70
CA VAL A 73 -15.24 7.61 0.43
C VAL A 73 -14.86 6.22 -0.04
N LEU A 74 -13.83 5.65 0.58
CA LEU A 74 -13.63 4.22 0.63
C LEU A 74 -14.38 3.67 1.83
N GLY A 75 -15.29 2.73 1.61
CA GLY A 75 -16.06 2.07 2.65
C GLY A 75 -15.58 0.64 2.90
N LEU A 76 -15.52 0.25 4.16
CA LEU A 76 -15.08 -1.06 4.64
C LEU A 76 -16.12 -1.61 5.62
N VAL A 77 -16.41 -2.90 5.52
CA VAL A 77 -17.31 -3.59 6.47
C VAL A 77 -16.66 -4.89 6.92
N ILE A 78 -16.42 -5.03 8.23
CA ILE A 78 -15.84 -6.22 8.85
C ILE A 78 -16.66 -6.55 10.09
N ASN A 79 -17.08 -7.82 10.22
CA ASN A 79 -17.86 -8.32 11.37
C ASN A 79 -19.06 -7.44 11.76
N GLY A 80 -19.71 -6.83 10.76
CA GLY A 80 -20.89 -5.96 10.93
C GLY A 80 -20.58 -4.50 11.27
N GLU A 81 -19.32 -4.15 11.55
CA GLU A 81 -18.89 -2.77 11.73
C GLU A 81 -18.55 -2.14 10.38
N ALA A 82 -19.20 -1.01 10.05
CA ALA A 82 -18.99 -0.28 8.81
C ALA A 82 -18.23 1.02 9.08
N LYS A 83 -17.07 1.21 8.44
CA LYS A 83 -16.30 2.45 8.48
C LYS A 83 -16.10 3.05 7.09
N ALA A 84 -16.00 4.37 7.02
CA ALA A 84 -15.74 5.12 5.81
C ALA A 84 -14.50 6.02 5.97
N TYR A 85 -13.68 6.06 4.92
CA TYR A 85 -12.44 6.83 4.84
C TYR A 85 -12.56 7.82 3.67
N PRO A 86 -12.81 9.12 3.94
CA PRO A 86 -12.93 10.13 2.90
C PRO A 86 -11.64 10.33 2.12
N LEU A 87 -11.72 10.36 0.79
CA LEU A 87 -10.54 10.62 -0.06
C LEU A 87 -9.90 11.98 0.27
N SER A 88 -10.70 12.96 0.70
CA SER A 88 -10.21 14.26 1.14
C SER A 88 -9.22 14.19 2.30
N ILE A 89 -9.30 13.17 3.16
CA ILE A 89 -8.33 12.90 4.23
C ILE A 89 -7.21 12.02 3.70
N LEU A 90 -7.55 10.96 2.94
CA LEU A 90 -6.56 10.01 2.43
C LEU A 90 -5.56 10.66 1.47
N ASN A 91 -5.92 11.71 0.72
CA ASN A 91 -4.99 12.47 -0.12
C ASN A 91 -3.86 13.15 0.69
N TRP A 92 -4.01 13.29 2.01
CA TRP A 92 -3.01 13.92 2.88
C TRP A 92 -2.25 12.93 3.76
N HIS A 93 -2.70 11.68 3.82
CA HIS A 93 -2.24 10.69 4.79
C HIS A 93 -1.84 9.36 4.16
N GLU A 94 -2.45 8.99 3.02
CA GLU A 94 -2.20 7.82 2.18
C GLU A 94 -2.34 6.45 2.85
N ILE A 95 -2.18 6.34 4.17
CA ILE A 95 -2.22 5.13 4.97
C ILE A 95 -2.94 5.43 6.28
N VAL A 96 -3.84 4.52 6.66
CA VAL A 96 -4.55 4.50 7.93
C VAL A 96 -4.46 3.10 8.53
N ASN A 97 -3.80 2.98 9.68
CA ASN A 97 -3.82 1.79 10.53
C ASN A 97 -5.01 1.91 11.48
N ASP A 98 -5.97 0.98 11.38
CA ASP A 98 -7.24 1.04 12.08
C ASP A 98 -7.62 -0.34 12.63
N THR A 99 -8.61 -0.35 13.53
CA THR A 99 -9.30 -1.56 13.97
C THR A 99 -10.76 -1.50 13.55
N VAL A 100 -11.24 -2.51 12.80
CA VAL A 100 -12.63 -2.58 12.33
C VAL A 100 -13.18 -3.97 12.62
N GLY A 101 -14.32 -4.06 13.29
CA GLY A 101 -14.94 -5.34 13.63
C GLY A 101 -14.05 -6.23 14.51
N GLY A 102 -13.13 -5.61 15.27
CA GLY A 102 -12.12 -6.30 16.09
C GLY A 102 -10.85 -6.74 15.35
N GLU A 103 -10.72 -6.47 14.05
CA GLU A 103 -9.56 -6.83 13.24
C GLU A 103 -8.68 -5.61 12.96
N ARG A 104 -7.35 -5.73 13.12
CA ARG A 104 -6.43 -4.68 12.70
C ARG A 104 -6.22 -4.74 11.20
N VAL A 105 -6.38 -3.58 10.58
CA VAL A 105 -6.35 -3.40 9.14
C VAL A 105 -5.49 -2.20 8.78
N VAL A 106 -4.94 -2.24 7.58
CA VAL A 106 -4.34 -1.09 6.92
C VAL A 106 -5.20 -0.71 5.72
N VAL A 107 -5.65 0.54 5.69
CA VAL A 107 -6.28 1.15 4.52
C VAL A 107 -5.25 2.07 3.87
N SER A 108 -5.04 1.89 2.56
CA SER A 108 -4.13 2.73 1.80
C SER A 108 -4.80 3.31 0.56
N TYR A 109 -4.41 4.53 0.20
CA TYR A 109 -4.84 5.21 -1.02
C TYR A 109 -3.65 5.86 -1.72
N CYS A 110 -3.46 5.53 -2.99
CA CYS A 110 -2.49 6.20 -3.85
C CYS A 110 -3.19 7.30 -4.67
N PRO A 111 -2.98 8.59 -4.36
CA PRO A 111 -3.62 9.69 -5.09
C PRO A 111 -3.11 9.83 -6.53
N LEU A 112 -1.92 9.28 -6.85
CA LEU A 112 -1.36 9.30 -8.20
C LEU A 112 -2.00 8.26 -9.12
N CYS A 113 -2.45 7.14 -8.56
CA CYS A 113 -3.06 6.03 -9.29
C CYS A 113 -4.58 5.98 -9.15
N GLY A 114 -5.14 6.68 -8.15
CA GLY A 114 -6.56 6.58 -7.80
C GLY A 114 -6.94 5.23 -7.16
N SER A 115 -5.96 4.43 -6.72
CA SER A 115 -6.18 3.11 -6.13
C SER A 115 -6.40 3.20 -4.62
N GLY A 116 -7.46 2.55 -4.13
CA GLY A 116 -7.74 2.36 -2.71
C GLY A 116 -7.74 0.88 -2.36
N MET A 117 -6.97 0.50 -1.34
CA MET A 117 -6.76 -0.88 -0.93
C MET A 117 -6.92 -1.03 0.59
N ALA A 118 -7.44 -2.16 1.05
CA ALA A 118 -7.42 -2.54 2.45
C ALA A 118 -6.84 -3.95 2.60
N PHE A 119 -6.12 -4.16 3.70
CA PHE A 119 -5.52 -5.45 4.04
C PHE A 119 -5.68 -5.73 5.53
N GLU A 120 -5.71 -7.01 5.88
CA GLU A 120 -5.41 -7.44 7.25
C GLU A 120 -3.97 -7.06 7.57
N SER A 121 -3.73 -6.47 8.75
CA SER A 121 -2.39 -6.01 9.17
C SER A 121 -1.42 -7.16 9.47
N GLN A 122 -1.90 -8.40 9.46
CA GLN A 122 -1.09 -9.59 9.69
C GLN A 122 -0.71 -10.24 8.34
N PRO A 123 0.59 -10.48 8.09
CA PRO A 123 1.02 -11.25 6.93
C PRO A 123 0.51 -12.70 6.97
N GLU A 124 0.14 -13.21 5.80
CA GLU A 124 -0.27 -14.60 5.63
C GLU A 124 0.86 -15.55 6.06
N GLY A 125 0.55 -16.50 6.96
CA GLY A 125 1.48 -17.54 7.40
C GLY A 125 2.47 -17.15 8.50
N ASP A 126 2.60 -15.87 8.86
CA ASP A 126 3.50 -15.40 9.96
C ASP A 126 2.81 -15.44 11.34
N GLY A 127 1.50 -15.69 11.35
CA GLY A 127 0.75 -16.27 12.47
C GLY A 127 0.57 -15.43 13.72
N GLN A 128 1.41 -14.44 14.06
CA GLN A 128 1.27 -13.64 15.30
C GLN A 128 1.72 -12.17 15.25
N ARG A 129 2.42 -11.70 14.20
CA ARG A 129 2.83 -10.29 14.14
C ARG A 129 1.83 -9.45 13.38
N GLU A 130 1.20 -8.52 14.07
CA GLU A 130 0.46 -7.43 13.45
C GLU A 130 1.45 -6.33 13.06
N LEU A 131 1.34 -5.84 11.83
CA LEU A 131 2.20 -4.79 11.30
C LEU A 131 1.49 -3.44 11.32
N GLU A 132 2.24 -2.40 11.68
CA GLU A 132 1.83 -1.01 11.49
C GLU A 132 2.56 -0.43 10.28
N PHE A 133 1.79 0.17 9.37
CA PHE A 133 2.33 0.71 8.13
C PHE A 133 2.56 2.23 8.20
N GLY A 134 3.66 2.66 7.58
CA GLY A 134 3.98 4.05 7.33
C GLY A 134 4.18 4.35 5.84
N VAL A 135 4.28 5.63 5.51
CA VAL A 135 4.51 6.08 4.13
C VAL A 135 6.02 6.17 3.89
N SER A 136 6.55 5.39 2.94
CA SER A 136 7.99 5.35 2.67
C SER A 136 8.50 6.61 1.93
N GLY A 137 7.60 7.32 1.25
CA GLY A 137 7.94 8.35 0.27
C GLY A 137 8.50 7.79 -1.03
N LEU A 138 8.45 6.47 -1.22
CA LEU A 138 8.85 5.78 -2.44
C LEU A 138 7.63 5.32 -3.23
N LEU A 139 7.84 5.19 -4.54
CA LEU A 139 6.86 4.69 -5.48
C LEU A 139 7.45 3.49 -6.23
N TYR A 140 6.62 2.50 -6.54
CA TYR A 140 6.92 1.45 -7.51
C TYR A 140 5.90 1.53 -8.64
N SER A 141 6.37 1.78 -9.86
CA SER A 141 5.48 1.97 -11.03
C SER A 141 4.40 3.04 -10.79
N SER A 142 4.79 4.16 -10.17
CA SER A 142 3.92 5.28 -9.74
C SER A 142 2.92 4.98 -8.61
N ASP A 143 2.85 3.74 -8.14
CA ASP A 143 2.04 3.35 -6.99
C ASP A 143 2.83 3.47 -5.68
N VAL A 144 2.15 3.75 -4.58
CA VAL A 144 2.82 3.93 -3.28
C VAL A 144 3.47 2.64 -2.82
N LEU A 145 4.73 2.73 -2.36
CA LEU A 145 5.33 1.69 -1.54
C LEU A 145 5.05 2.00 -0.07
N MET A 146 4.25 1.16 0.56
CA MET A 146 4.08 1.20 2.01
C MET A 146 5.35 0.63 2.67
N TYR A 147 5.57 0.92 3.94
CA TYR A 147 6.56 0.18 4.72
C TYR A 147 5.98 -0.24 6.07
N ASP A 148 6.38 -1.40 6.59
CA ASP A 148 6.00 -1.79 7.96
C ASP A 148 7.04 -1.30 8.98
N ARG A 149 6.59 -0.79 10.12
CA ARG A 149 7.45 -0.22 11.16
C ARG A 149 8.26 -1.27 11.91
N GLU A 150 7.81 -2.53 11.92
CA GLU A 150 8.39 -3.62 12.70
C GLU A 150 9.65 -4.21 12.06
N THR A 151 9.68 -4.30 10.74
CA THR A 151 10.77 -4.93 9.98
C THR A 151 11.40 -4.00 8.96
N GLU A 152 10.81 -2.82 8.73
CA GLU A 152 11.23 -1.85 7.73
C GLU A 152 11.20 -2.42 6.29
N SER A 153 10.35 -3.41 6.04
CA SER A 153 10.17 -3.95 4.69
C SER A 153 9.29 -3.01 3.86
N LEU A 154 9.55 -2.95 2.56
CA LEU A 154 8.73 -2.21 1.61
C LEU A 154 7.68 -3.14 1.00
N TRP A 155 6.44 -2.66 0.89
CA TRP A 155 5.29 -3.41 0.42
C TRP A 155 4.63 -2.71 -0.76
N SER A 156 4.36 -3.46 -1.83
CA SER A 156 3.57 -2.98 -2.97
C SER A 156 2.10 -2.85 -2.56
N GLN A 157 1.52 -1.64 -2.64
CA GLN A 157 0.13 -1.42 -2.28
C GLN A 157 -0.82 -2.25 -3.15
N ILE A 158 -0.66 -2.25 -4.47
CA ILE A 158 -1.57 -3.03 -5.35
C ILE A 158 -1.48 -4.54 -5.11
N HIS A 159 -0.27 -5.09 -4.91
CA HIS A 159 -0.10 -6.55 -4.77
C HIS A 159 -0.27 -7.06 -3.34
N GLY A 160 -0.20 -6.18 -2.34
CA GLY A 160 -0.16 -6.59 -0.94
C GLY A 160 1.06 -7.47 -0.61
N GLU A 161 2.18 -7.31 -1.33
CA GLU A 161 3.36 -8.17 -1.18
C GLU A 161 4.60 -7.34 -0.81
N ALA A 162 5.41 -7.86 0.10
CA ALA A 162 6.70 -7.28 0.46
C ALA A 162 7.71 -7.46 -0.68
N VAL A 163 8.24 -6.35 -1.19
CA VAL A 163 9.12 -6.30 -2.35
C VAL A 163 10.58 -5.98 -2.02
N ALA A 164 10.88 -5.52 -0.81
CA ALA A 164 12.24 -5.35 -0.29
C ALA A 164 12.25 -5.42 1.24
N GLY A 165 13.38 -5.78 1.86
CA GLY A 165 13.54 -5.90 3.31
C GLY A 165 13.30 -7.31 3.87
N PRO A 166 13.24 -7.47 5.20
CA PRO A 166 13.17 -8.79 5.86
C PRO A 166 11.95 -9.63 5.50
N GLN A 167 10.82 -9.02 5.15
CA GLN A 167 9.57 -9.72 4.84
C GLN A 167 9.41 -10.06 3.35
N VAL A 168 10.43 -9.86 2.49
CA VAL A 168 10.32 -10.10 1.04
C VAL A 168 9.62 -11.41 0.69
N GLY A 169 8.59 -11.32 -0.17
CA GLY A 169 7.75 -12.43 -0.62
C GLY A 169 6.55 -12.74 0.29
N SER A 170 6.51 -12.18 1.51
CA SER A 170 5.33 -12.23 2.37
C SER A 170 4.17 -11.45 1.76
N LYS A 171 2.95 -11.91 2.03
CA LYS A 171 1.71 -11.35 1.47
C LYS A 171 0.76 -10.91 2.57
N LEU A 172 -0.03 -9.89 2.28
CA LEU A 172 -1.14 -9.42 3.09
C LEU A 172 -2.44 -9.92 2.48
N LYS A 173 -3.37 -10.34 3.34
CA LYS A 173 -4.70 -10.72 2.90
C LYS A 173 -5.53 -9.48 2.59
N GLN A 174 -5.93 -9.33 1.33
CA GLN A 174 -6.73 -8.19 0.88
C GLN A 174 -8.17 -8.26 1.39
N ILE A 175 -8.69 -7.11 1.82
CA ILE A 175 -10.07 -6.94 2.27
C ILE A 175 -10.83 -6.11 1.22
N PRO A 176 -12.01 -6.57 0.75
CA PRO A 176 -12.81 -5.81 -0.20
C PRO A 176 -13.21 -4.44 0.33
N MET A 177 -13.02 -3.40 -0.48
CA MET A 177 -13.48 -2.04 -0.22
C MET A 177 -14.51 -1.59 -1.24
N THR A 178 -15.35 -0.63 -0.86
CA THR A 178 -16.31 0.02 -1.75
C THR A 178 -15.93 1.48 -1.96
N LEU A 179 -15.62 1.87 -3.19
CA LEU A 179 -15.56 3.28 -3.57
C LEU A 179 -16.98 3.81 -3.83
N SER A 180 -17.42 4.82 -3.09
CA SER A 180 -18.79 5.34 -3.20
C SER A 180 -18.87 6.83 -2.90
N ARG A 181 -19.91 7.47 -3.42
CA ARG A 181 -20.36 8.75 -2.85
C ARG A 181 -20.81 8.54 -1.41
N TRP A 182 -20.52 9.52 -0.57
CA TRP A 182 -20.89 9.51 0.84
C TRP A 182 -22.40 9.31 1.04
N SER A 183 -23.23 10.01 0.26
CA SER A 183 -24.69 9.87 0.33
C SER A 183 -25.17 8.42 0.13
N ASN A 184 -24.56 7.72 -0.82
CA ASN A 184 -24.94 6.34 -1.16
C ASN A 184 -24.42 5.36 -0.11
N TRP A 185 -23.23 5.60 0.42
CA TRP A 185 -22.67 4.80 1.51
C TRP A 185 -23.51 4.94 2.78
N LEU A 186 -23.81 6.17 3.19
CA LEU A 186 -24.59 6.46 4.39
C LEU A 186 -26.03 5.94 4.29
N GLN A 187 -26.61 5.92 3.09
CA GLN A 187 -27.91 5.28 2.86
C GLN A 187 -27.86 3.76 3.10
N ARG A 188 -26.77 3.10 2.71
CA ARG A 188 -26.60 1.65 2.86
C ARG A 188 -26.17 1.25 4.28
N TYR A 189 -25.32 2.07 4.91
CA TYR A 189 -24.76 1.84 6.24
C TYR A 189 -25.05 3.06 7.13
N PRO A 190 -26.29 3.23 7.59
CA PRO A 190 -26.69 4.39 8.38
C PRO A 190 -25.94 4.55 9.71
N ASP A 191 -25.48 3.43 10.28
CA ASP A 191 -24.78 3.41 11.57
C ASP A 191 -23.25 3.44 11.39
N THR A 192 -22.78 3.66 10.15
CA THR A 192 -21.36 3.73 9.83
C THR A 192 -20.66 4.81 10.63
N GLN A 193 -19.39 4.55 10.93
CA GLN A 193 -18.45 5.57 11.38
C GLN A 193 -17.69 6.14 10.19
N VAL A 194 -17.31 7.41 10.26
CA VAL A 194 -16.50 8.07 9.23
C VAL A 194 -15.28 8.72 9.86
N LEU A 195 -14.13 8.58 9.19
CA LEU A 195 -12.86 9.09 9.65
C LEU A 195 -12.95 10.61 9.89
N SER A 196 -12.60 11.03 11.09
CA SER A 196 -12.68 12.43 11.51
C SER A 196 -11.51 13.25 10.97
N THR A 197 -11.76 14.53 10.73
CA THR A 197 -10.70 15.52 10.45
C THR A 197 -9.82 15.83 11.67
N GLU A 198 -10.18 15.34 12.87
CA GLU A 198 -9.34 15.40 14.07
C GLU A 198 -8.18 14.39 14.03
N THR A 199 -7.33 14.51 13.01
CA THR A 199 -6.20 13.60 12.75
C THR A 199 -4.97 13.86 13.62
N GLY A 200 -4.95 14.99 14.35
CA GLY A 200 -3.77 15.49 15.04
C GLY A 200 -2.83 16.32 14.16
N TYR A 201 -3.12 16.48 12.86
CA TYR A 201 -2.32 17.26 11.93
C TYR A 201 -3.04 18.52 11.44
N ARG A 202 -2.28 19.61 11.25
CA ARG A 202 -2.82 20.86 10.69
C ARG A 202 -2.88 20.77 9.16
N ARG A 203 -3.99 20.26 8.63
CA ARG A 203 -4.30 20.18 7.18
C ARG A 203 -5.61 20.86 6.86
N ASP A 204 -5.75 21.34 5.63
CA ASP A 204 -7.04 21.78 5.09
C ASP A 204 -7.62 20.66 4.22
N TYR A 205 -8.46 19.81 4.82
CA TYR A 205 -9.10 18.70 4.14
C TYR A 205 -10.19 19.13 3.15
N ASN A 206 -10.52 20.41 3.02
CA ASN A 206 -11.36 20.89 1.92
C ASN A 206 -10.56 21.13 0.63
N ARG A 207 -9.23 21.11 0.71
CA ARG A 207 -8.33 21.29 -0.42
C ARG A 207 -7.71 19.96 -0.81
N ASP A 208 -7.86 19.59 -2.08
CA ASP A 208 -7.16 18.46 -2.66
C ASP A 208 -5.72 18.88 -3.06
N PRO A 209 -4.66 18.28 -2.47
CA PRO A 209 -3.28 18.58 -2.84
C PRO A 209 -2.94 18.11 -4.27
N TYR A 210 -3.75 17.26 -4.87
CA TYR A 210 -3.57 16.71 -6.22
C TYR A 210 -4.58 17.25 -7.24
N ALA A 211 -5.32 18.32 -6.90
CA ALA A 211 -6.33 18.93 -7.77
C ALA A 211 -5.76 19.21 -9.18
N GLY A 212 -6.49 18.77 -10.21
CA GLY A 212 -6.12 18.93 -11.63
C GLY A 212 -5.17 17.85 -12.18
N TYR A 213 -4.52 17.03 -11.33
CA TYR A 213 -3.64 15.98 -11.84
C TYR A 213 -4.39 14.90 -12.64
N GLY A 214 -5.56 14.46 -12.16
CA GLY A 214 -6.38 13.45 -12.83
C GLY A 214 -6.89 13.87 -14.22
N GLU A 215 -6.93 15.18 -14.50
CA GLU A 215 -7.46 15.75 -15.74
C GLU A 215 -6.42 15.80 -16.88
N HIS A 216 -5.16 15.52 -16.57
CA HIS A 216 -4.07 15.51 -17.53
C HIS A 216 -3.56 14.08 -17.79
N PRO A 217 -3.24 13.72 -19.05
CA PRO A 217 -2.80 12.37 -19.38
C PRO A 217 -1.39 12.06 -18.85
N ASN A 218 -0.55 13.08 -18.65
CA ASN A 218 0.83 12.91 -18.20
C ASN A 218 0.88 12.33 -16.78
N VAL A 219 1.67 11.26 -16.61
CA VAL A 219 2.05 10.73 -15.30
C VAL A 219 3.27 11.48 -14.76
N TYR A 220 3.31 11.73 -13.45
CA TYR A 220 4.48 12.35 -12.82
C TYR A 220 5.67 11.40 -12.71
N PHE A 221 5.42 10.10 -12.65
CA PHE A 221 6.45 9.07 -12.50
C PHE A 221 6.29 7.98 -13.57
N PRO A 222 7.36 7.22 -13.86
CA PRO A 222 7.28 6.09 -14.78
C PRO A 222 6.28 5.03 -14.30
N VAL A 223 5.57 4.43 -15.25
CA VAL A 223 4.69 3.27 -15.04
C VAL A 223 5.22 2.08 -15.84
N ALA A 224 5.07 0.86 -15.32
CA ALA A 224 5.51 -0.35 -16.02
C ALA A 224 4.71 -0.60 -17.32
N ASN A 225 3.44 -0.19 -17.33
CA ASN A 225 2.55 -0.33 -18.48
C ASN A 225 1.83 0.98 -18.73
N GLN A 226 1.61 1.31 -20.00
CA GLN A 226 0.77 2.44 -20.41
C GLN A 226 -0.60 1.92 -20.85
N ALA A 227 -1.65 2.71 -20.60
CA ALA A 227 -2.97 2.40 -21.15
C ALA A 227 -2.90 2.39 -22.69
N PRO A 228 -3.69 1.53 -23.37
CA PRO A 228 -3.90 1.66 -24.81
C PRO A 228 -4.34 3.08 -25.15
N SER A 229 -3.92 3.62 -26.31
CA SER A 229 -4.18 5.01 -26.71
C SER A 229 -5.66 5.38 -26.81
N GLU A 230 -6.54 4.38 -26.83
CA GLU A 230 -7.99 4.51 -26.86
C GLU A 230 -8.58 4.97 -25.50
N TYR A 231 -7.84 4.81 -24.41
CA TYR A 231 -8.26 5.18 -23.06
C TYR A 231 -7.39 6.32 -22.52
N HIS A 232 -7.99 7.16 -21.67
CA HIS A 232 -7.20 8.12 -20.90
C HIS A 232 -6.25 7.34 -19.97
N GLN A 233 -4.99 7.79 -19.85
CA GLN A 233 -3.97 7.06 -19.05
C GLN A 233 -4.37 6.90 -17.57
N LYS A 234 -5.27 7.75 -17.08
CA LYS A 234 -5.81 7.76 -15.72
C LYS A 234 -7.30 7.43 -15.66
N GLU A 235 -7.83 6.73 -16.66
CA GLU A 235 -9.21 6.25 -16.65
C GLU A 235 -9.47 5.40 -15.40
N MET A 236 -10.60 5.62 -14.72
CA MET A 236 -10.94 4.80 -13.55
C MET A 236 -11.37 3.41 -14.00
N VAL A 237 -10.66 2.40 -13.51
CA VAL A 237 -10.99 0.98 -13.75
C VAL A 237 -11.45 0.31 -12.47
N LEU A 238 -12.46 -0.55 -12.56
CA LEU A 238 -12.86 -1.40 -11.45
C LEU A 238 -12.10 -2.73 -11.52
N GLY A 239 -11.16 -2.92 -10.61
CA GLY A 239 -10.54 -4.24 -10.40
C GLY A 239 -11.52 -5.18 -9.69
N CYS A 240 -11.91 -6.27 -10.34
CA CYS A 240 -12.67 -7.34 -9.69
C CYS A 240 -11.74 -8.52 -9.43
N TRP A 241 -11.45 -8.80 -8.16
CA TRP A 241 -10.71 -9.98 -7.77
C TRP A 241 -11.70 -11.03 -7.25
N SER A 242 -11.89 -12.11 -8.01
CA SER A 242 -12.73 -13.23 -7.59
C SER A 242 -11.85 -14.31 -6.98
N MET A 243 -12.06 -14.61 -5.70
CA MET A 243 -11.48 -15.80 -5.08
C MET A 243 -12.31 -17.02 -5.47
N ALA A 244 -12.29 -17.37 -6.76
CA ALA A 244 -12.88 -18.61 -7.24
C ALA A 244 -11.89 -19.75 -7.03
N MET A 245 -11.92 -20.38 -5.84
CA MET A 245 -11.67 -21.83 -5.63
C MET A 245 -11.63 -22.13 -4.14
N LEU A 246 -12.70 -22.73 -3.62
CA LEU A 246 -12.73 -23.81 -2.62
C LEU A 246 -14.20 -24.20 -2.38
N LEU A 247 -14.84 -24.78 -3.41
CA LEU A 247 -15.94 -25.69 -3.18
C LEU A 247 -15.44 -27.08 -3.56
N PRO A 248 -15.44 -28.06 -2.63
CA PRO A 248 -15.21 -29.45 -2.99
C PRO A 248 -16.31 -29.85 -3.97
N SER A 249 -15.92 -30.18 -5.20
CA SER A 249 -16.74 -30.98 -6.08
C SER A 249 -17.00 -32.31 -5.35
N HIS A 250 -18.21 -32.56 -4.86
CA HIS A 250 -18.88 -33.87 -4.82
C HIS A 250 -20.26 -33.77 -4.14
N LEU A 251 -21.27 -34.34 -4.83
CA LEU A 251 -22.65 -34.64 -4.40
C LEU A 251 -23.57 -33.40 -4.41
N VAL A 252 -24.60 -33.31 -5.27
CA VAL A 252 -25.77 -34.21 -5.28
C VAL A 252 -26.26 -34.49 -6.71
N ASN A 253 -26.51 -35.77 -6.97
CA ASN A 253 -27.25 -36.30 -8.10
C ASN A 253 -28.76 -36.38 -7.76
N SER A 254 -29.59 -36.36 -8.80
CA SER A 254 -31.00 -36.78 -8.90
C SER A 254 -32.13 -35.74 -8.79
N ARG A 255 -32.76 -35.50 -9.96
CA ARG A 255 -34.17 -35.64 -10.37
C ARG A 255 -34.43 -34.58 -11.45
N SER A 256 -34.88 -34.87 -12.67
CA SER A 256 -35.63 -35.99 -13.24
C SER A 256 -34.88 -36.83 -14.26
#